data_AF-A0A3M1DRG4-F1
#
_entry.id   AF-A0A3M1DRG4-F1
#
_cell.length_a   1.000
_cell.length_b   1.000
_cell.length_c   1.000
_cell.angle_alpha   90.00
_cell.angle_beta   90.00
_cell.angle_gamma   90.00
#
_symmetry.space_group_name_H-M   'P 1'
#
loop_
_entity.id
_entity.type
_entity.pdbx_description
1 polymer ?
#
loop_
_entity_poly.entity_id
_entity_poly.type
_entity_poly.pdbx_seq_one_letter_code
_entity_poly.pdbx_strand_id
1 'polypeptide(L)' 'MPRYKEEFRLSIRDIELIEQALRAQLSNLAGLKLLEAGADHKANDRLIAEINAVLGKLSNQKIYYSQVNRTGVPVA' A
#
# COMPACT_ATOMS: atom_id res chain seq x y z
N MET A 1 7.90 27.97 -17.51
CA MET A 1 7.60 27.25 -16.24
C MET A 1 7.50 25.77 -16.56
N PRO A 2 8.24 24.89 -15.87
CA PRO A 2 8.09 23.46 -16.09
C PRO A 2 6.71 23.03 -15.60
N ARG A 3 5.86 22.49 -16.49
CA ARG A 3 4.60 21.84 -16.11
C ARG A 3 4.96 20.58 -15.34
N TYR A 4 4.78 20.59 -14.02
CA TYR A 4 4.82 19.37 -13.22
C TYR A 4 3.82 18.38 -13.84
N LYS A 5 4.27 17.13 -14.07
CA LYS A 5 3.34 16.08 -14.47
C LYS A 5 2.45 15.78 -13.28
N GLU A 6 1.17 16.12 -13.40
CA GLU A 6 0.14 15.89 -12.37
C GLU A 6 -0.19 14.41 -12.20
N GLU A 7 0.21 13.57 -13.15
CA GLU A 7 -0.05 12.13 -13.15
C GLU A 7 1.24 11.31 -13.23
N PHE A 8 1.36 10.36 -12.32
CA PHE A 8 2.30 9.24 -12.41
C PHE A 8 1.52 7.97 -12.73
N ARG A 9 1.94 7.26 -13.79
CA ARG A 9 1.34 5.98 -14.17
C ARG A 9 2.12 4.86 -13.48
N LEU A 10 1.43 4.05 -12.68
CA LEU A 10 1.96 2.83 -12.10
C LEU A 10 1.40 1.64 -12.86
N SER A 11 2.28 0.69 -13.22
CA SER A 11 1.84 -0.61 -13.72
C SER A 11 1.30 -1.47 -12.57
N ILE A 12 0.58 -2.54 -12.91
CA ILE A 12 0.14 -3.55 -11.91
C ILE A 12 1.36 -4.10 -11.16
N ARG A 13 2.48 -4.32 -11.87
CA ARG A 13 3.71 -4.82 -11.25
C ARG A 13 4.32 -3.83 -10.26
N ASP A 14 4.27 -2.53 -10.56
CA ASP A 14 4.73 -1.49 -9.63
C ASP A 14 3.87 -1.48 -8.36
N ILE A 15 2.55 -1.64 -8.51
CA ILE A 15 1.63 -1.75 -7.38
C ILE A 15 1.95 -2.96 -6.51
N GLU A 16 2.23 -4.13 -7.11
CA GLU A 16 2.63 -5.33 -6.37
C GLU A 16 3.92 -5.12 -5.57
N LEU A 17 4.93 -4.50 -6.18
CA LEU A 17 6.20 -4.21 -5.52
C LEU A 17 6.03 -3.25 -4.35
N ILE A 18 5.22 -2.19 -4.53
CA ILE A 18 4.88 -1.26 -3.46
C ILE A 18 4.13 -1.99 -2.33
N GLU A 19 3.16 -2.84 -2.66
CA GLU A 19 2.42 -3.63 -1.67
C GLU A 19 3.36 -4.52 -0.85
N GLN A 20 4.29 -5.22 -1.49
CA GLN A 20 5.27 -6.08 -0.81
C GLN A 20 6.18 -5.29 0.12
N ALA A 21 6.70 -4.15 -0.34
CA ALA A 21 7.54 -3.28 0.47
C ALA A 21 6.80 -2.74 1.71
N LEU A 22 5.55 -2.28 1.53
CA LEU A 22 4.70 -1.80 2.62
C LEU A 22 4.40 -2.90 3.64
N ARG A 23 4.13 -4.13 3.20
CA ARG A 23 3.92 -5.27 4.10
C ARG A 23 5.18 -5.61 4.90
N ALA A 24 6.36 -5.57 4.28
CA ALA A 24 7.62 -5.80 4.97
C ALA A 24 7.89 -4.72 6.04
N GLN A 25 7.66 -3.45 5.69
CA GLN A 25 7.80 -2.33 6.62
C GLN A 25 6.81 -2.44 7.80
N LEU A 26 5.56 -2.81 7.53
CA LEU A 26 4.56 -3.07 8.58
C LEU A 26 5.01 -4.17 9.53
N SER A 27 5.56 -5.27 9.01
CA SER A 27 6.07 -6.37 9.83
C SER A 27 7.24 -5.94 10.71
N ASN A 28 8.15 -5.12 10.18
CA ASN A 28 9.28 -4.58 10.94
C ASN A 28 8.80 -3.65 12.07
N LEU A 29 7.88 -2.72 11.77
CA LEU A 29 7.34 -1.78 12.75
C LEU A 29 6.56 -2.51 13.86
N ALA A 30 5.79 -3.54 13.51
CA ALA A 30 5.08 -4.37 14.48
C ALA A 30 6.04 -5.14 15.39
N GLY A 31 7.15 -5.66 14.84
CA GLY A 31 8.21 -6.33 15.60
C GLY A 31 8.92 -5.38 16.57
N LEU A 32 9.28 -4.17 16.13
CA LEU A 32 9.91 -3.15 16.97
C LEU A 32 8.98 -2.68 18.10
N LYS A 33 7.68 -2.54 17.82
CA LYS A 33 6.68 -2.23 18.85
C LYS A 33 6.60 -3.27 19.97
N LEU A 34 6.94 -4.53 19.67
CA LEU A 34 6.97 -5.60 20.68
C LEU A 34 8.21 -5.51 21.59
N LEU A 35 9.25 -4.80 21.15
CA LEU A 35 10.58 -4.79 21.79
C LEU A 35 10.89 -3.50 22.55
N GLU A 36 10.32 -2.36 22.14
CA GLU A 36 10.59 -1.05 22.76
C GLU A 36 9.42 -0.60 23.64
N ALA A 37 9.65 0.33 24.58
CA ALA A 37 8.58 1.01 25.32
C ALA A 37 8.97 2.49 25.43
N GLY A 38 8.27 3.39 24.73
CA GLY A 38 8.64 4.81 24.71
C GLY A 38 7.91 5.66 23.67
N ALA A 39 8.31 6.93 23.53
CA ALA A 39 7.68 7.92 22.66
C ALA A 39 7.63 7.52 21.16
N ASP A 40 8.58 6.70 20.71
CA ASP A 40 8.64 6.16 19.34
C ASP A 40 7.44 5.27 18.99
N HIS A 41 6.71 4.75 19.99
CA HIS A 41 5.48 4.00 19.76
C HIS A 41 4.38 4.82 19.10
N LYS A 42 4.21 6.09 19.47
CA LYS A 42 3.14 6.93 18.89
C LYS A 42 3.44 7.26 17.43
N ALA A 43 4.71 7.44 17.07
CA ALA A 43 5.12 7.66 15.69
C ALA A 43 4.93 6.37 14.85
N ASN A 44 5.35 5.23 15.40
CA ASN A 44 5.16 3.92 14.77
C ASN A 44 3.67 3.60 14.58
N ASP A 45 2.81 3.91 15.54
CA ASP A 45 1.36 3.67 15.45
C ASP A 45 0.71 4.48 14.32
N ARG A 46 1.11 5.74 14.15
CA ARG A 46 0.62 6.57 13.03
C ARG A 46 1.08 5.99 11.70
N LEU A 47 2.34 5.63 11.58
CA LEU A 47 2.90 5.07 10.34
C LEU A 47 2.27 3.71 10.02
N ILE A 48 2.03 2.85 11.01
CA ILE A 48 1.30 1.59 10.87
C ILE A 48 -0.12 1.84 10.35
N ALA A 49 -0.83 2.83 10.89
CA ALA A 49 -2.18 3.18 10.43
C ALA A 49 -2.18 3.68 8.98
N GLU A 50 -1.21 4.52 8.60
CA GLU A 50 -1.03 5.00 7.23
C GLU A 50 -0.73 3.87 6.24
N ILE A 51 0.19 2.97 6.59
CA ILE A 51 0.52 1.81 5.76
C ILE A 51 -0.71 0.91 5.57
N ASN A 52 -1.46 0.63 6.63
CA ASN A 52 -2.70 -0.16 6.54
C ASN A 52 -3.75 0.52 5.64
N ALA A 53 -3.89 1.85 5.73
CA ALA A 53 -4.81 2.60 4.87
C ALA A 53 -4.42 2.51 3.39
N VAL A 54 -3.12 2.60 3.08
CA VAL A 54 -2.62 2.44 1.70
C VAL A 54 -2.83 1.01 1.21
N LEU A 55 -2.48 0.00 2.00
CA LEU A 55 -2.69 -1.41 1.65
C LEU A 55 -4.18 -1.72 1.39
N GLY A 56 -5.10 -1.13 2.16
CA GLY A 56 -6.53 -1.24 1.91
C GLY A 56 -6.95 -0.66 0.55
N LYS A 57 -6.41 0.51 0.17
CA LYS A 57 -6.65 1.12 -1.14
C LYS A 57 -6.09 0.25 -2.29
N LEU A 58 -4.88 -0.28 -2.14
CA LEU A 58 -4.26 -1.17 -3.13
C LEU A 58 -5.03 -2.49 -3.30
N SER A 59 -5.50 -3.07 -2.19
CA SER A 59 -6.33 -4.28 -2.20
C SER A 59 -7.63 -4.07 -3.00
N ASN A 60 -8.33 -2.95 -2.75
CA ASN A 60 -9.56 -2.61 -3.48
C ASN A 60 -9.31 -2.43 -4.99
N GLN A 61 -8.19 -1.81 -5.37
CA GLN A 61 -7.81 -1.67 -6.78
C GLN A 61 -7.51 -3.03 -7.42
N LYS A 62 -6.82 -3.95 -6.74
CA LYS A 62 -6.58 -5.31 -7.24
C LYS A 62 -7.85 -6.13 -7.41
N ILE A 63 -8.81 -6.01 -6.50
CA ILE A 63 -10.14 -6.64 -6.64
C ILE A 63 -10.82 -6.11 -7.90
N TYR A 64 -10.86 -4.79 -8.08
CA TYR A 64 -11.43 -4.16 -9.28
C TYR A 64 -10.73 -4.63 -10.55
N TYR A 65 -9.39 -4.60 -10.60
CA TYR A 65 -8.63 -5.13 -11.74
C TYR A 65 -8.91 -6.61 -11.99
N SER A 66 -9.04 -7.45 -10.96
CA SER A 66 -9.34 -8.89 -11.14
C SER A 66 -10.75 -9.16 -11.68
N GLN A 67 -11.72 -8.30 -11.33
CA GLN A 67 -13.08 -8.37 -11.87
C GLN A 67 -13.12 -7.98 -13.35
N VAL A 68 -12.20 -7.12 -13.80
CA VAL A 68 -12.08 -6.73 -15.22
C VAL A 68 -11.14 -7.67 -15.99
N ASN A 69 -10.12 -8.25 -15.35
CA ASN A 69 -9.00 -8.96 -16.02
C ASN A 69 -9.04 -10.49 -16.00
N ARG A 70 -10.10 -11.18 -15.53
CA ARG A 70 -10.09 -12.65 -15.59
C ARG A 70 -10.33 -13.23 -16.99
N THR A 71 -10.99 -12.48 -17.89
CA THR A 71 -11.21 -12.87 -19.30
C THR A 71 -11.32 -11.68 -20.27
N GLY A 72 -11.09 -10.44 -19.81
CA GLY A 72 -11.25 -9.23 -20.63
C GLY A 72 -12.71 -8.84 -20.91
N VAL A 73 -13.68 -9.48 -20.26
CA VAL A 73 -15.10 -9.14 -20.35
C VAL A 73 -15.58 -8.71 -18.97
N PRO A 74 -16.18 -7.51 -18.81
CA PRO A 74 -16.80 -7.13 -17.56
C PRO A 74 -17.92 -8.12 -17.20
N VAL A 75 -17.93 -8.60 -15.96
CA VAL A 75 -19.09 -9.36 -15.45
C VAL A 75 -20.26 -8.38 -15.33
N ALA A 76 -21.34 -8.66 -16.06
CA ALA A 76 -22.58 -7.89 -16.09
C ALA A 76 -23.38 -8.03 -14.79
#